data_AF-A0AAJ4D555-F1
#
_entry.id   AF-A0AAJ4D555-F1
#
_cell.length_a   1.000
_cell.length_b   1.000
_cell.length_c   1.000
_cell.angle_alpha   90.00
_cell.angle_beta   90.00
_cell.angle_gamma   90.00
#
_symmetry.space_group_name_H-M   'P 1'
#
loop_
_entity.id
_entity.type
_entity.pdbx_description
1 polymer ?
#
loop_
_entity_poly.entity_id
_entity_poly.type
_entity_poly.pdbx_seq_one_letter_code
_entity_poly.pdbx_strand_id
1 'polypeptide(L)'
;MSLLDKINNVTVNNTNRISEIDRKYCENQYSQYSKAQEALGYAFIMIKKVYEQQVNEGESFLCKYDDIRPMEERILRIKRDFIRNITSHFSRQYNVTLDSDSIDEKYDTDLTHEEIIAEIFEQLGGYSFEEKAVTEIIQASQNSIYNFNERVTIKKASISITNYVSWDTWYDDYRLHWNSKMEVLFKALSHFENGSIETLEILDLLINLLRKGSAHSDIFSKYEFEAFKKIKSIKVFKNRKINIEFYSNEQANEFANTYLKK
;
A
#
# COMPACT_ATOMS: atom_id res chain seq x y z
N MET A 1 -7.08 9.73 -42.97
CA MET A 1 -6.99 9.19 -41.59
C MET A 1 -5.57 8.72 -41.37
N SER A 2 -4.83 9.40 -40.50
CA SER A 2 -3.43 9.07 -40.21
C SER A 2 -3.34 7.90 -39.22
N LEU A 3 -2.20 7.21 -39.18
CA LEU A 3 -1.93 6.16 -38.17
C LEU A 3 -1.99 6.72 -36.74
N LEU A 4 -1.65 8.01 -36.56
CA LEU A 4 -1.73 8.72 -35.28
C LEU A 4 -3.18 8.90 -34.81
N ASP A 5 -4.12 9.11 -35.74
CA ASP A 5 -5.56 9.22 -35.41
C ASP A 5 -6.15 7.87 -34.96
N LYS A 6 -5.56 6.76 -35.39
CA LYS A 6 -5.94 5.41 -34.93
C LYS A 6 -5.35 5.07 -33.57
N ILE A 7 -4.17 5.61 -33.23
CA ILE A 7 -3.53 5.39 -31.92
C ILE A 7 -4.21 6.24 -30.84
N ASN A 8 -4.58 7.49 -31.16
CA ASN A 8 -5.24 8.39 -30.20
C ASN A 8 -6.72 8.04 -29.93
N ASN A 9 -7.34 7.19 -30.76
CA ASN A 9 -8.73 6.74 -30.59
C ASN A 9 -8.86 5.32 -30.01
N VAL A 10 -7.77 4.71 -29.55
CA VAL A 10 -7.89 3.49 -28.75
C VAL A 10 -8.20 3.93 -27.31
N THR A 11 -9.48 4.14 -27.02
CA THR A 11 -9.94 4.14 -25.64
C THR A 11 -9.70 2.73 -25.10
N VAL A 12 -8.57 2.51 -24.45
CA VAL A 12 -8.23 1.22 -23.86
C VAL A 12 -9.28 0.95 -22.79
N ASN A 13 -10.26 0.09 -23.11
CA ASN A 13 -11.28 -0.28 -22.17
C ASN A 13 -10.69 -1.21 -21.11
N ASN A 14 -10.07 -0.61 -20.09
CA ASN A 14 -9.44 -1.31 -19.00
C ASN A 14 -10.43 -2.06 -18.09
N THR A 15 -11.74 -1.80 -18.18
CA THR A 15 -12.76 -2.50 -17.38
C THR A 15 -12.87 -3.99 -17.73
N ASN A 16 -12.42 -4.40 -18.92
CA ASN A 16 -12.35 -5.82 -19.30
C ASN A 16 -11.10 -6.54 -18.74
N ARG A 17 -10.17 -5.79 -18.13
CA ARG A 17 -8.93 -6.32 -17.55
C ARG A 17 -9.03 -6.60 -16.05
N ILE A 18 -10.17 -6.29 -15.44
CA ILE A 18 -10.48 -6.54 -14.03
C ILE A 18 -11.55 -7.64 -13.92
N SER A 19 -11.73 -8.21 -12.73
CA SER A 19 -12.75 -9.24 -12.53
C SER A 19 -14.16 -8.65 -12.65
N GLU A 20 -15.15 -9.50 -12.91
CA GLU A 20 -16.56 -9.08 -12.92
C GLU A 20 -17.00 -8.50 -11.57
N ILE A 21 -16.46 -9.04 -10.46
CA ILE A 21 -16.74 -8.56 -9.10
C ILE A 21 -16.22 -7.13 -8.93
N ASP A 22 -14.98 -6.86 -9.35
CA ASP A 22 -14.39 -5.52 -9.25
C ASP A 22 -15.09 -4.52 -10.15
N ARG A 23 -15.43 -4.94 -11.37
CA ARG A 23 -16.18 -4.10 -12.31
C ARG A 23 -17.51 -3.68 -11.70
N LYS A 24 -18.27 -4.64 -11.16
CA LYS A 24 -19.57 -4.37 -10.53
C LYS A 24 -19.43 -3.50 -9.28
N TYR A 25 -18.35 -3.65 -8.51
CA TYR A 25 -18.05 -2.77 -7.38
C TYR A 25 -17.83 -1.32 -7.86
N CYS A 26 -17.01 -1.13 -8.88
CA CYS A 26 -16.70 0.19 -9.44
C CYS A 26 -17.95 0.87 -10.05
N GLU A 27 -18.72 0.14 -10.83
CA GLU A 27 -20.01 0.60 -11.40
C GLU A 27 -20.98 1.03 -10.29
N ASN A 28 -21.06 0.27 -9.20
CA ASN A 28 -21.91 0.63 -8.07
C ASN A 28 -21.39 1.87 -7.34
N GLN A 29 -20.08 2.00 -7.09
CA GLN A 29 -19.50 3.21 -6.50
C GLN A 29 -19.79 4.44 -7.37
N TYR A 30 -19.62 4.32 -8.68
CA TYR A 30 -19.92 5.39 -9.63
C TYR A 30 -21.41 5.74 -9.67
N SER A 31 -22.30 4.76 -9.60
CA SER A 31 -23.75 5.01 -9.55
C SER A 31 -24.16 5.80 -8.31
N GLN A 32 -23.55 5.53 -7.15
CA GLN A 32 -23.83 6.29 -5.93
C GLN A 32 -23.21 7.69 -5.98
N TYR A 33 -21.97 7.77 -6.47
CA TYR A 33 -21.24 9.02 -6.61
C TYR A 33 -21.95 9.99 -7.56
N SER A 34 -22.29 9.55 -8.78
CA SER A 34 -22.91 10.39 -9.81
C SER A 34 -24.26 10.97 -9.35
N LYS A 35 -25.11 10.17 -8.70
CA LYS A 35 -26.38 10.67 -8.11
C LYS A 35 -26.16 11.73 -7.04
N ALA A 36 -25.18 11.52 -6.17
CA ALA A 36 -24.87 12.47 -5.10
C ALA A 36 -24.26 13.76 -5.68
N GLN A 37 -23.36 13.64 -6.65
CA GLN A 37 -22.71 14.74 -7.35
C GLN A 37 -23.73 15.58 -8.13
N GLU A 38 -24.66 14.95 -8.84
CA GLU A 38 -25.77 15.61 -9.54
C GLU A 38 -26.66 16.39 -8.56
N ALA A 39 -27.14 15.75 -7.49
CA ALA A 39 -28.02 16.39 -6.52
C ALA A 39 -27.35 17.58 -5.80
N LEU A 40 -26.10 17.40 -5.35
CA LEU A 40 -25.34 18.47 -4.70
C LEU A 40 -25.00 19.60 -5.69
N GLY A 41 -24.67 19.26 -6.94
CA GLY A 41 -24.39 20.22 -8.00
C GLY A 41 -25.58 21.11 -8.31
N TYR A 42 -26.78 20.53 -8.47
CA TYR A 42 -28.00 21.32 -8.66
C TYR A 42 -28.31 22.23 -7.46
N ALA A 43 -28.22 21.70 -6.24
CA ALA A 43 -28.45 22.49 -5.04
C ALA A 43 -27.45 23.67 -4.94
N PHE A 44 -26.17 23.39 -5.23
CA PHE A 44 -25.12 24.39 -5.21
C PHE A 44 -25.34 25.49 -6.24
N ILE A 45 -25.70 25.14 -7.48
CA ILE A 45 -26.00 26.13 -8.53
C ILE A 45 -27.17 27.03 -8.11
N MET A 46 -28.24 26.46 -7.55
CA MET A 46 -29.40 27.25 -7.10
C MET A 46 -29.03 28.22 -5.97
N ILE A 47 -28.32 27.74 -4.95
CA ILE A 47 -27.94 28.55 -3.79
C ILE A 47 -26.91 29.62 -4.18
N LYS A 48 -25.89 29.24 -4.95
CA LYS A 48 -24.84 30.17 -5.43
C LYS A 48 -25.43 31.30 -6.27
N LYS A 49 -26.40 31.00 -7.14
CA LYS A 49 -27.10 32.02 -7.93
C LYS A 49 -27.80 33.06 -7.04
N VAL A 50 -28.51 32.63 -6.01
CA VAL A 50 -29.20 33.55 -5.08
C VAL A 50 -28.18 34.38 -4.29
N TYR A 51 -27.11 33.75 -3.81
CA TYR A 51 -26.02 34.44 -3.12
C TYR A 51 -25.38 35.53 -4.00
N GLU A 52 -25.05 35.22 -5.25
CA GLU A 52 -24.45 36.17 -6.18
C GLU A 52 -25.39 37.34 -6.50
N GLN A 53 -26.70 37.08 -6.63
CA GLN A 53 -27.70 38.14 -6.82
C GLN A 53 -27.77 39.08 -5.61
N GLN A 54 -27.87 38.54 -4.40
CA GLN A 54 -27.94 39.33 -3.18
C GLN A 54 -26.67 40.17 -2.94
N VAL A 55 -25.49 39.58 -3.17
CA VAL A 55 -24.22 40.32 -3.07
C VAL A 55 -24.17 41.50 -4.04
N ASN A 56 -24.69 41.35 -5.26
CA ASN A 56 -24.76 42.44 -6.24
C ASN A 56 -25.76 43.54 -5.86
N GLU A 57 -26.83 43.19 -5.13
CA GLU A 57 -27.85 44.13 -4.64
C GLU A 57 -27.42 44.90 -3.37
N GLY A 58 -26.29 44.50 -2.76
CA GLY A 58 -25.65 45.22 -1.65
C GLY A 58 -25.96 44.69 -0.26
N GLU A 59 -26.91 43.75 -0.13
CA GLU A 59 -27.23 43.05 1.13
C GLU A 59 -27.44 41.55 0.85
N SER A 60 -26.75 40.69 1.62
CA SER A 60 -26.87 39.23 1.47
C SER A 60 -27.19 38.53 2.78
N PHE A 61 -28.23 37.72 2.74
CA PHE A 61 -28.60 36.82 3.84
C PHE A 61 -27.88 35.47 3.72
N LEU A 62 -27.47 35.09 2.51
CA LEU A 62 -26.56 33.98 2.30
C LEU A 62 -25.10 34.41 2.54
N CYS A 63 -24.32 33.53 3.16
CA CYS A 63 -22.95 33.78 3.55
C CYS A 63 -22.00 32.91 2.72
N LYS A 64 -20.93 33.54 2.20
CA LYS A 64 -19.87 32.80 1.48
C LYS A 64 -19.29 31.67 2.32
N TYR A 65 -19.06 31.92 3.60
CA TYR A 65 -18.37 31.00 4.49
C TYR A 65 -19.27 29.93 5.09
N ASP A 66 -20.54 30.22 5.30
CA ASP A 66 -21.48 29.30 5.96
C ASP A 66 -22.31 28.50 4.95
N ASP A 67 -22.62 29.07 3.78
CA ASP A 67 -23.50 28.43 2.79
C ASP A 67 -22.74 27.96 1.54
N ILE A 68 -21.92 28.83 0.94
CA ILE A 68 -21.29 28.54 -0.36
C ILE A 68 -20.08 27.60 -0.21
N ARG A 69 -19.11 28.01 0.60
CA ARG A 69 -17.86 27.26 0.78
C ARG A 69 -18.09 25.83 1.32
N PRO A 70 -18.98 25.59 2.30
CA PRO A 70 -19.21 24.23 2.78
C PRO A 70 -19.84 23.31 1.73
N MET A 71 -20.64 23.86 0.80
CA MET A 71 -21.16 23.10 -0.33
C MET A 71 -20.07 22.76 -1.35
N GLU A 72 -19.20 23.71 -1.70
CA GLU A 72 -18.03 23.46 -2.55
C GLU A 72 -17.14 22.36 -1.94
N GLU A 73 -16.82 22.50 -0.65
CA GLU A 73 -16.02 21.51 0.09
C GLU A 73 -16.73 20.15 0.17
N ARG A 74 -18.08 20.13 0.27
CA ARG A 74 -18.85 18.88 0.27
C ARG A 74 -18.75 18.16 -1.07
N ILE A 75 -18.87 18.88 -2.18
CA ILE A 75 -18.74 18.33 -3.53
C ILE A 75 -17.34 17.73 -3.73
N LEU A 76 -16.29 18.48 -3.35
CA LEU A 76 -14.91 17.97 -3.41
C LEU A 76 -14.69 16.74 -2.50
N ARG A 77 -15.31 16.73 -1.31
CA ARG A 77 -15.20 15.59 -0.39
C ARG A 77 -15.80 14.31 -0.96
N ILE A 78 -16.99 14.36 -1.59
CA ILE A 78 -17.59 13.14 -2.16
C ILE A 78 -16.78 12.58 -3.33
N LYS A 79 -16.10 13.44 -4.11
CA LYS A 79 -15.16 13.02 -5.16
C LYS A 79 -13.98 12.27 -4.54
N ARG A 80 -13.35 12.83 -3.50
CA ARG A 80 -12.26 12.16 -2.76
C ARG A 80 -12.69 10.83 -2.18
N ASP A 81 -13.89 10.76 -1.62
CA ASP A 81 -14.44 9.52 -1.07
C ASP A 81 -14.66 8.48 -2.18
N PHE A 82 -15.16 8.89 -3.35
CA PHE A 82 -15.34 8.02 -4.52
C PHE A 82 -14.01 7.42 -5.00
N ILE A 83 -12.98 8.26 -5.20
CA ILE A 83 -11.63 7.83 -5.58
C ILE A 83 -11.07 6.87 -4.52
N ARG A 84 -11.10 7.27 -3.25
CA ARG A 84 -10.55 6.49 -2.13
C ARG A 84 -11.23 5.13 -2.00
N ASN A 85 -12.54 5.04 -2.20
CA ASN A 85 -13.26 3.78 -2.10
C ASN A 85 -12.77 2.79 -3.17
N ILE A 86 -12.62 3.24 -4.41
CA ILE A 86 -12.13 2.39 -5.50
C ILE A 86 -10.67 2.01 -5.27
N THR A 87 -9.77 2.97 -5.01
CA THR A 87 -8.35 2.65 -4.80
C THR A 87 -8.14 1.75 -3.57
N SER A 88 -8.88 1.96 -2.49
CA SER A 88 -8.80 1.11 -1.29
C SER A 88 -9.30 -0.32 -1.54
N HIS A 89 -10.32 -0.49 -2.38
CA HIS A 89 -10.81 -1.81 -2.78
C HIS A 89 -9.71 -2.61 -3.46
N PHE A 90 -9.09 -2.05 -4.51
CA PHE A 90 -8.00 -2.72 -5.22
C PHE A 90 -6.75 -2.91 -4.34
N SER A 91 -6.37 -1.91 -3.54
CA SER A 91 -5.21 -1.99 -2.65
C SER A 91 -5.33 -3.15 -1.66
N ARG A 92 -6.52 -3.34 -1.07
CA ARG A 92 -6.79 -4.42 -0.12
C ARG A 92 -6.90 -5.77 -0.81
N GLN A 93 -7.60 -5.83 -1.93
CA GLN A 93 -7.85 -7.09 -2.65
C GLN A 93 -6.57 -7.69 -3.23
N TYR A 94 -5.64 -6.82 -3.66
CA TYR A 94 -4.44 -7.23 -4.39
C TYR A 94 -3.13 -6.93 -3.66
N ASN A 95 -3.18 -6.37 -2.45
CA ASN A 95 -2.01 -6.04 -1.64
C ASN A 95 -1.00 -5.14 -2.37
N VAL A 96 -1.53 -4.16 -3.11
CA VAL A 96 -0.75 -3.15 -3.85
C VAL A 96 -0.92 -1.78 -3.22
N THR A 97 0.05 -0.91 -3.42
CA THR A 97 0.00 0.49 -2.99
C THR A 97 -0.50 1.36 -4.12
N LEU A 98 -1.63 2.04 -3.91
CA LEU A 98 -2.23 2.97 -4.87
C LEU A 98 -2.33 4.37 -4.27
N ASP A 99 -1.90 5.37 -5.03
CA ASP A 99 -1.92 6.78 -4.65
C ASP A 99 -3.24 7.42 -5.10
N SER A 100 -4.18 7.56 -4.16
CA SER A 100 -5.46 8.23 -4.42
C SER A 100 -5.34 9.73 -4.61
N ASP A 101 -4.33 10.35 -3.99
CA ASP A 101 -4.21 11.81 -3.96
C ASP A 101 -3.73 12.30 -5.33
N SER A 102 -2.83 11.56 -5.98
CA SER A 102 -2.43 11.83 -7.38
C SER A 102 -3.62 11.84 -8.36
N ILE A 103 -4.63 10.99 -8.12
CA ILE A 103 -5.85 10.93 -8.93
C ILE A 103 -6.77 12.11 -8.59
N ASP A 104 -6.93 12.44 -7.30
CA ASP A 104 -7.73 13.60 -6.88
C ASP A 104 -7.19 14.91 -7.47
N GLU A 105 -5.88 15.07 -7.55
CA GLU A 105 -5.24 16.26 -8.13
C GLU A 105 -5.43 16.38 -9.66
N LYS A 106 -5.58 15.26 -10.37
CA LYS A 106 -5.61 15.20 -11.84
C LYS A 106 -6.99 15.48 -12.44
N TYR A 107 -8.07 15.16 -11.72
CA TYR A 107 -9.43 15.18 -12.26
C TYR A 107 -10.35 16.18 -11.55
N ASP A 108 -11.41 16.62 -12.23
CA ASP A 108 -12.50 17.39 -11.62
C ASP A 108 -13.62 16.44 -11.11
N THR A 109 -14.77 17.00 -10.76
CA THR A 109 -15.90 16.29 -10.13
C THR A 109 -16.71 15.46 -11.12
N ASP A 110 -16.52 15.60 -12.43
CA ASP A 110 -17.16 14.79 -13.47
C ASP A 110 -16.43 13.46 -13.75
N LEU A 111 -15.42 13.13 -12.93
CA LEU A 111 -14.66 11.88 -12.97
C LEU A 111 -15.53 10.62 -12.97
N THR A 112 -15.19 9.71 -13.87
CA THR A 112 -15.79 8.38 -14.03
C THR A 112 -14.98 7.29 -13.32
N HIS A 113 -15.60 6.11 -13.10
CA HIS A 113 -14.85 4.98 -12.57
C HIS A 113 -13.85 4.40 -13.58
N GLU A 114 -14.12 4.51 -14.88
CA GLU A 114 -13.22 4.06 -15.95
C GLU A 114 -11.91 4.83 -15.93
N GLU A 115 -11.96 6.14 -15.65
CA GLU A 115 -10.78 6.99 -15.48
C GLU A 115 -9.97 6.58 -14.25
N ILE A 116 -10.62 6.33 -13.10
CA ILE A 116 -9.91 5.83 -11.90
C ILE A 116 -9.25 4.47 -12.19
N ILE A 117 -9.94 3.57 -12.89
CA ILE A 117 -9.37 2.29 -13.30
C ILE A 117 -8.15 2.49 -14.21
N ALA A 118 -8.21 3.43 -15.16
CA ALA A 118 -7.07 3.75 -16.02
C ALA A 118 -5.87 4.25 -15.22
N GLU A 119 -6.07 5.15 -14.25
CA GLU A 119 -5.01 5.63 -13.36
C GLU A 119 -4.42 4.50 -12.51
N ILE A 120 -5.24 3.57 -12.02
CA ILE A 120 -4.74 2.39 -11.30
C ILE A 120 -3.79 1.60 -12.20
N PHE A 121 -4.16 1.33 -13.45
CA PHE A 121 -3.29 0.63 -14.39
C PHE A 121 -2.02 1.42 -14.74
N GLU A 122 -2.08 2.75 -14.78
CA GLU A 122 -0.89 3.60 -14.94
C GLU A 122 0.05 3.45 -13.73
N GLN A 123 -0.49 3.48 -12.50
CA GLN A 123 0.29 3.26 -11.27
C GLN A 123 0.86 1.85 -11.15
N LEU A 124 0.21 0.84 -11.74
CA LEU A 124 0.78 -0.51 -11.86
C LEU A 124 2.04 -0.53 -12.74
N GLY A 125 2.29 0.48 -13.60
CA GLY A 125 3.54 0.61 -14.35
C GLY A 125 3.77 -0.53 -15.35
N GLY A 126 2.70 -1.10 -15.90
CA GLY A 126 2.76 -2.22 -16.84
C GLY A 126 2.77 -3.61 -16.19
N TYR A 127 2.86 -3.70 -14.86
CA TYR A 127 2.71 -4.96 -14.13
C TYR A 127 1.23 -5.37 -14.03
N SER A 128 0.99 -6.68 -13.89
CA SER A 128 -0.25 -7.17 -13.28
C SER A 128 -0.30 -6.81 -11.79
N PHE A 129 -1.48 -6.93 -11.17
CA PHE A 129 -1.64 -6.70 -9.73
C PHE A 129 -0.71 -7.60 -8.89
N GLU A 130 -0.60 -8.88 -9.24
CA GLU A 130 0.26 -9.84 -8.55
C GLU A 130 1.74 -9.46 -8.69
N GLU A 131 2.20 -9.17 -9.91
CA GLU A 131 3.58 -8.74 -10.16
C GLU A 131 3.93 -7.44 -9.45
N LYS A 132 2.98 -6.49 -9.39
CA LYS A 132 3.15 -5.24 -8.65
C LYS A 132 3.30 -5.50 -7.15
N ALA A 133 2.43 -6.31 -6.57
CA ALA A 133 2.51 -6.66 -5.14
C ALA A 133 3.84 -7.34 -4.79
N VAL A 134 4.30 -8.27 -5.63
CA VAL A 134 5.62 -8.92 -5.47
C VAL A 134 6.75 -7.90 -5.58
N THR A 135 6.69 -7.01 -6.57
CA THR A 135 7.68 -5.95 -6.77
C THR A 135 7.75 -5.02 -5.56
N GLU A 136 6.60 -4.64 -4.99
CA GLU A 136 6.54 -3.80 -3.78
C GLU A 136 7.11 -4.51 -2.55
N ILE A 137 6.86 -5.81 -2.35
CA ILE A 137 7.47 -6.60 -1.27
C ILE A 137 9.00 -6.57 -1.40
N ILE A 138 9.51 -6.82 -2.60
CA ILE A 138 10.95 -6.81 -2.89
C ILE A 138 11.55 -5.43 -2.61
N GLN A 139 10.96 -4.37 -3.18
CA GLN A 139 11.45 -3.00 -3.04
C GLN A 139 11.38 -2.53 -1.58
N ALA A 140 10.32 -2.84 -0.85
CA ALA A 140 10.20 -2.50 0.57
C ALA A 140 11.32 -3.15 1.38
N SER A 141 11.59 -4.45 1.15
CA SER A 141 12.70 -5.16 1.80
C SER A 141 14.05 -4.55 1.47
N GLN A 142 14.34 -4.30 0.18
CA GLN A 142 15.58 -3.65 -0.24
C GLN A 142 15.74 -2.25 0.37
N ASN A 143 14.66 -1.46 0.44
CA ASN A 143 14.62 -0.14 1.08
C ASN A 143 14.80 -0.21 2.60
N SER A 144 14.45 -1.34 3.22
CA SER A 144 14.66 -1.56 4.65
C SER A 144 16.15 -1.73 5.00
N ILE A 145 16.97 -2.18 4.03
CA ILE A 145 18.40 -2.44 4.16
C ILE A 145 19.21 -1.25 3.66
N TYR A 146 19.84 -0.53 4.59
CA TYR A 146 20.76 0.56 4.27
C TYR A 146 22.20 0.10 4.41
N ASN A 147 23.11 0.66 3.63
CA ASN A 147 24.53 0.29 3.59
C ASN A 147 24.73 -1.24 3.51
N PHE A 148 24.11 -1.89 2.51
CA PHE A 148 24.09 -3.36 2.35
C PHE A 148 25.47 -4.00 2.59
N ASN A 149 26.52 -3.48 1.93
CA ASN A 149 27.88 -4.04 2.02
C ASN A 149 28.52 -3.94 3.42
N GLU A 150 28.08 -3.01 4.27
CA GLU A 150 28.59 -2.85 5.64
C GLU A 150 27.81 -3.69 6.64
N ARG A 151 26.52 -3.89 6.37
CA ARG A 151 25.57 -4.42 7.36
C ARG A 151 25.19 -5.86 7.15
N VAL A 152 25.21 -6.31 5.90
CA VAL A 152 24.84 -7.65 5.50
C VAL A 152 26.11 -8.47 5.33
N THR A 153 26.16 -9.59 6.03
CA THR A 153 27.23 -10.58 5.90
C THR A 153 26.62 -11.91 5.50
N ILE A 154 27.05 -12.44 4.36
CA ILE A 154 26.65 -13.76 3.87
C ILE A 154 27.81 -14.73 4.15
N LYS A 155 27.56 -15.78 4.92
CA LYS A 155 28.53 -16.84 5.22
C LYS A 155 27.86 -18.19 5.09
N LYS A 156 28.26 -18.97 4.09
CA LYS A 156 27.59 -20.25 3.74
C LYS A 156 26.08 -20.00 3.56
N ALA A 157 25.23 -20.86 4.11
CA ALA A 157 23.78 -20.78 4.06
C ALA A 157 23.22 -19.84 5.14
N SER A 158 23.90 -18.74 5.46
CA SER A 158 23.47 -17.83 6.52
C SER A 158 23.70 -16.37 6.16
N ILE A 159 22.69 -15.56 6.47
CA ILE A 159 22.71 -14.11 6.33
C ILE A 159 22.61 -13.48 7.70
N SER A 160 23.56 -12.61 8.00
CA SER A 160 23.57 -11.78 9.20
C SER A 160 23.35 -10.32 8.80
N ILE A 161 22.35 -9.66 9.40
CA ILE A 161 22.07 -8.24 9.19
C ILE A 161 22.29 -7.53 10.52
N THR A 162 23.26 -6.62 10.57
CA THR A 162 23.60 -5.87 11.78
C THR A 162 22.76 -4.58 11.89
N ASN A 163 22.49 -4.15 13.13
CA ASN A 163 21.74 -2.92 13.42
C ASN A 163 20.39 -2.82 12.67
N TYR A 164 19.70 -3.95 12.52
CA TYR A 164 18.41 -4.06 11.84
C TYR A 164 17.22 -3.96 12.78
N VAL A 165 17.30 -4.69 13.91
CA VAL A 165 16.23 -4.75 14.90
C VAL A 165 16.27 -3.52 15.79
N SER A 166 15.11 -2.95 16.11
CA SER A 166 14.98 -1.87 17.09
C SER A 166 14.23 -2.38 18.31
N TRP A 167 14.79 -2.13 19.49
CA TRP A 167 14.25 -2.59 20.76
C TRP A 167 13.75 -1.40 21.57
N ASP A 168 12.55 -1.52 22.12
CA ASP A 168 12.14 -0.76 23.30
C ASP A 168 12.66 -1.51 24.52
N THR A 169 13.38 -0.80 25.39
CA THR A 169 13.98 -1.38 26.59
C THR A 169 13.48 -0.66 27.83
N TRP A 170 12.75 -1.37 28.68
CA TRP A 170 12.29 -0.86 29.96
C TRP A 170 12.52 -1.92 31.04
N TYR A 171 13.25 -1.58 32.12
CA TYR A 171 13.65 -2.54 33.18
C TYR A 171 14.27 -3.84 32.64
N ASP A 172 15.23 -3.73 31.72
CA ASP A 172 15.88 -4.87 31.04
C ASP A 172 14.95 -5.80 30.24
N ASP A 173 13.69 -5.42 30.05
CA ASP A 173 12.79 -6.09 29.12
C ASP A 173 12.93 -5.51 27.70
N TYR A 174 13.42 -6.33 26.79
CA TYR A 174 13.56 -6.03 25.37
C TYR A 174 12.27 -6.39 24.65
N ARG A 175 11.64 -5.40 24.02
CA ARG A 175 10.44 -5.56 23.17
C ARG A 175 10.72 -5.03 21.79
N LEU A 176 10.23 -5.71 20.77
CA LEU A 176 10.34 -5.19 19.41
C LEU A 176 9.64 -3.84 19.31
N HIS A 177 10.37 -2.82 18.87
CA HIS A 177 9.84 -1.47 18.72
C HIS A 177 8.64 -1.46 17.76
N TRP A 178 7.63 -0.64 18.06
CA TRP A 178 6.39 -0.60 17.27
C TRP A 178 6.63 -0.23 15.80
N ASN A 179 7.60 0.65 15.52
CA ASN A 179 8.01 1.05 14.17
C ASN A 179 9.19 0.22 13.63
N SER A 180 9.28 -1.05 14.01
CA SER A 180 10.35 -1.94 13.55
C SER A 180 10.14 -2.35 12.08
N LYS A 181 11.24 -2.40 11.31
CA LYS A 181 11.23 -2.88 9.92
C LYS A 181 11.10 -4.41 9.80
N MET A 182 10.99 -5.13 10.91
CA MET A 182 10.92 -6.59 10.94
C MET A 182 9.76 -7.17 10.13
N GLU A 183 8.60 -6.52 10.14
CA GLU A 183 7.44 -6.95 9.32
C GLU A 183 7.79 -6.99 7.84
N VAL A 184 8.54 -6.00 7.34
CA VAL A 184 8.97 -5.94 5.95
C VAL A 184 9.88 -7.12 5.58
N LEU A 185 10.89 -7.39 6.41
CA LEU A 185 11.79 -8.53 6.19
C LEU A 185 11.05 -9.87 6.26
N PHE A 186 10.09 -10.01 7.17
CA PHE A 186 9.36 -11.27 7.37
C PHE A 186 8.35 -11.51 6.25
N LYS A 187 7.76 -10.46 5.70
CA LYS A 187 6.96 -10.56 4.47
C LYS A 187 7.81 -11.01 3.29
N ALA A 188 9.01 -10.46 3.11
CA ALA A 188 9.95 -10.91 2.09
C ALA A 188 10.41 -12.36 2.28
N LEU A 189 10.67 -12.77 3.53
CA LEU A 189 11.00 -14.17 3.86
C LEU A 189 9.83 -15.11 3.57
N SER A 190 8.59 -14.69 3.88
CA SER A 190 7.38 -15.46 3.56
C SER A 190 7.24 -15.68 2.06
N HIS A 191 7.31 -14.58 1.29
CA HIS A 191 7.23 -14.65 -0.17
C HIS A 191 8.38 -15.48 -0.76
N PHE A 192 9.59 -15.36 -0.24
CA PHE A 192 10.69 -16.22 -0.66
C PHE A 192 10.39 -17.70 -0.39
N GLU A 193 9.83 -18.03 0.77
CA GLU A 193 9.54 -19.39 1.20
C GLU A 193 8.44 -20.07 0.33
N ASN A 194 7.32 -19.40 0.09
CA ASN A 194 6.14 -20.01 -0.54
C ASN A 194 5.57 -19.30 -1.78
N GLY A 195 6.13 -18.15 -2.18
CA GLY A 195 5.66 -17.34 -3.31
C GLY A 195 4.38 -16.53 -3.03
N SER A 196 3.83 -16.58 -1.82
CA SER A 196 2.63 -15.84 -1.46
C SER A 196 2.95 -14.38 -1.12
N ILE A 197 2.03 -13.48 -1.46
CA ILE A 197 2.05 -12.08 -1.03
C ILE A 197 1.62 -11.91 0.43
N GLU A 198 0.99 -12.93 1.01
CA GLU A 198 0.60 -12.99 2.42
C GLU A 198 1.75 -13.46 3.30
N THR A 199 1.86 -12.87 4.49
CA THR A 199 2.86 -13.31 5.47
C THR A 199 2.47 -14.68 6.03
N LEU A 200 3.46 -15.55 6.20
CA LEU A 200 3.28 -16.85 6.84
C LEU A 200 2.93 -16.65 8.32
N GLU A 201 1.84 -17.28 8.77
CA GLU A 201 1.31 -17.16 10.15
C GLU A 201 2.40 -17.40 11.21
N ILE A 202 3.28 -18.38 11.00
CA ILE A 202 4.36 -18.69 11.95
C ILE A 202 5.37 -17.52 12.11
N LEU A 203 5.59 -16.74 11.05
CA LEU A 203 6.43 -15.55 11.11
C LEU A 203 5.71 -14.38 11.79
N ASP A 204 4.39 -14.22 11.59
CA ASP A 204 3.58 -13.25 12.33
C ASP A 204 3.52 -13.57 13.84
N LEU A 205 3.37 -14.85 14.19
CA LEU A 205 3.44 -15.30 15.58
C LEU A 205 4.80 -14.97 16.21
N LEU A 206 5.89 -15.14 15.46
CA LEU A 206 7.22 -14.75 15.92
C LEU A 206 7.33 -13.24 16.16
N ILE A 207 6.81 -12.39 15.26
CA ILE A 207 6.76 -10.93 15.47
C ILE A 207 5.97 -10.58 16.73
N ASN A 208 4.82 -11.20 16.93
CA ASN A 208 3.99 -10.97 18.12
C ASN A 208 4.71 -11.40 19.41
N LEU A 209 5.46 -12.50 19.38
CA LEU A 209 6.30 -12.93 20.49
C LEU A 209 7.41 -11.91 20.78
N LEU A 210 8.10 -11.41 19.75
CA LEU A 210 9.13 -10.37 19.87
C LEU A 210 8.55 -9.06 20.45
N ARG A 211 7.29 -8.73 20.15
CA ARG A 211 6.58 -7.55 20.69
C ARG A 211 6.18 -7.72 22.17
N LYS A 212 5.79 -8.92 22.60
CA LYS A 212 5.49 -9.21 24.01
C LYS A 212 6.72 -9.00 24.89
N GLY A 213 7.89 -9.32 24.37
CA GLY A 213 9.17 -9.02 25.00
C GLY A 213 9.77 -10.14 25.83
N SER A 214 11.05 -9.93 26.16
CA SER A 214 11.91 -10.88 26.85
C SER A 214 11.47 -11.24 28.28
N ALA A 215 10.67 -10.40 28.95
CA ALA A 215 10.12 -10.71 30.27
C ALA A 215 9.04 -11.81 30.22
N HIS A 216 8.40 -12.02 29.06
CA HIS A 216 7.34 -13.00 28.88
C HIS A 216 7.84 -14.34 28.31
N SER A 217 8.91 -14.31 27.52
CA SER A 217 9.47 -15.49 26.86
C SER A 217 10.92 -15.25 26.44
N ASP A 218 11.71 -16.30 26.24
CA ASP A 218 13.04 -16.15 25.65
C ASP A 218 12.93 -15.78 24.17
N ILE A 219 13.00 -14.47 23.89
CA ILE A 219 12.92 -13.92 22.54
C ILE A 219 14.24 -14.00 21.76
N PHE A 220 15.34 -14.42 22.41
CA PHE A 220 16.68 -14.47 21.81
C PHE A 220 17.12 -15.90 21.48
N SER A 221 16.25 -16.88 21.74
CA SER A 221 16.41 -18.25 21.27
C SER A 221 16.44 -18.33 19.75
N LYS A 222 17.00 -19.43 19.25
CA LYS A 222 16.99 -19.73 17.82
C LYS A 222 15.64 -20.37 17.48
N TYR A 223 14.91 -19.79 16.53
CA TYR A 223 13.63 -20.30 16.05
C TYR A 223 13.87 -21.13 14.79
N GLU A 224 13.61 -22.43 14.86
CA GLU A 224 13.75 -23.36 13.73
C GLU A 224 12.39 -23.67 13.11
N PHE A 225 12.35 -23.84 11.78
CA PHE A 225 11.12 -24.03 11.03
C PHE A 225 11.13 -25.36 10.29
N GLU A 226 10.57 -26.40 10.88
CA GLU A 226 10.57 -27.75 10.30
C GLU A 226 9.72 -27.87 9.03
N ALA A 227 8.63 -27.10 8.94
CA ALA A 227 7.73 -27.12 7.80
C ALA A 227 8.25 -26.30 6.59
N PHE A 228 9.31 -25.50 6.79
CA PHE A 228 9.88 -24.65 5.76
C PHE A 228 10.89 -25.43 4.92
N LYS A 229 10.95 -25.11 3.63
CA LYS A 229 11.81 -25.71 2.60
C LYS A 229 13.02 -24.86 2.25
N LYS A 230 12.99 -23.54 2.47
CA LYS A 230 14.12 -22.64 2.14
C LYS A 230 14.76 -22.03 3.38
N ILE A 231 13.95 -21.57 4.32
CA ILE A 231 14.44 -20.96 5.56
C ILE A 231 14.49 -22.02 6.66
N LYS A 232 15.67 -22.23 7.25
CA LYS A 232 15.90 -23.19 8.32
C LYS A 232 15.61 -22.59 9.69
N SER A 233 16.10 -21.37 9.93
CA SER A 233 15.92 -20.74 11.24
C SER A 233 16.15 -19.23 11.24
N ILE A 234 15.64 -18.57 12.27
CA ILE A 234 15.88 -17.16 12.56
C ILE A 234 16.35 -17.00 14.01
N LYS A 235 17.31 -16.11 14.23
CA LYS A 235 17.74 -15.69 15.57
C LYS A 235 17.96 -14.19 15.61
N VAL A 236 17.34 -13.53 16.58
CA VAL A 236 17.56 -12.11 16.88
C VAL A 236 18.48 -11.95 18.09
N PHE A 237 19.15 -10.80 18.18
CA PHE A 237 20.14 -10.54 19.23
C PHE A 237 19.90 -9.19 19.89
N LYS A 238 20.29 -9.06 21.17
CA LYS A 238 20.24 -7.80 21.94
C LYS A 238 20.96 -6.65 21.23
N ASN A 239 22.08 -6.95 20.57
CA ASN A 239 22.86 -5.98 19.78
C ASN A 239 22.24 -5.63 18.41
N ARG A 240 20.91 -5.77 18.26
CA ARG A 240 20.14 -5.37 17.09
C ARG A 240 20.45 -6.16 15.81
N LYS A 241 21.25 -7.22 15.92
CA LYS A 241 21.55 -8.14 14.83
C LYS A 241 20.39 -9.13 14.66
N ILE A 242 20.15 -9.54 13.43
CA ILE A 242 19.37 -10.73 13.08
C ILE A 242 20.24 -11.68 12.26
N ASN A 243 20.08 -12.98 12.47
CA ASN A 243 20.67 -14.04 11.67
C ASN A 243 19.57 -14.93 11.11
N ILE A 244 19.68 -15.24 9.82
CA ILE A 244 18.75 -16.09 9.09
C ILE A 244 19.58 -17.23 8.50
N GLU A 245 19.22 -18.46 8.79
CA GLU A 245 19.84 -19.65 8.22
C GLU A 245 18.92 -20.26 7.17
N PHE A 246 19.48 -20.67 6.05
CA PHE A 246 18.83 -21.32 4.92
C PHE A 246 19.30 -22.77 4.83
N TYR A 247 18.61 -23.60 4.05
CA TYR A 247 19.03 -25.00 3.84
C TYR A 247 20.22 -25.12 2.88
N SER A 248 20.42 -24.17 1.96
CA SER A 248 21.57 -24.14 1.05
C SER A 248 22.23 -22.77 0.92
N ASN A 249 23.49 -22.78 0.46
CA ASN A 249 24.21 -21.55 0.12
C ASN A 249 23.53 -20.82 -1.04
N GLU A 250 22.95 -21.55 -2.00
CA GLU A 250 22.25 -20.98 -3.14
C GLU A 250 21.02 -20.18 -2.68
N GLN A 251 20.22 -20.75 -1.79
CA GLN A 251 19.03 -20.07 -1.22
C GLN A 251 19.40 -18.79 -0.48
N ALA A 252 20.48 -18.80 0.31
CA ALA A 252 20.96 -17.61 1.00
C ALA A 252 21.41 -16.52 0.00
N ASN A 253 22.13 -16.90 -1.06
CA ASN A 253 22.55 -15.94 -2.08
C ASN A 253 21.37 -15.41 -2.92
N GLU A 254 20.42 -16.27 -3.27
CA GLU A 254 19.19 -15.90 -3.98
C GLU A 254 18.40 -14.87 -3.17
N PHE A 255 18.14 -15.16 -1.88
CA PHE A 255 17.42 -14.22 -1.03
C PHE A 255 18.15 -12.88 -0.89
N ALA A 256 19.47 -12.91 -0.66
CA ALA A 256 20.25 -11.69 -0.54
C ALA A 256 20.24 -10.82 -1.81
N ASN A 257 20.41 -11.44 -2.98
CA ASN A 257 20.45 -10.73 -4.24
C ASN A 257 19.09 -10.19 -4.66
N THR A 258 18.01 -10.93 -4.39
CA THR A 258 16.66 -10.53 -4.79
C THR A 258 16.04 -9.55 -3.80
N TYR A 259 16.07 -9.83 -2.50
CA TYR A 259 15.26 -9.09 -1.51
C TYR A 259 16.04 -8.07 -0.69
N LEU A 260 17.37 -8.18 -0.60
CA LEU A 260 18.15 -7.32 0.30
C LEU A 260 19.03 -6.31 -0.44
N LYS A 261 19.47 -6.64 -1.65
CA LYS A 261 20.36 -5.80 -2.46
C LYS A 261 19.54 -4.88 -3.36
N LYS A 262 19.87 -3.58 -3.35
CA LYS A 262 19.41 -2.60 -4.35
C LYS A 262 20.26 -2.68 -5.62
#